data_AF-A0A2V8J445-F1
#
_entry.id   AF-A0A2V8J445-F1
#
_cell.length_a   1.000
_cell.length_b   1.000
_cell.length_c   1.000
_cell.angle_alpha   90.00
_cell.angle_beta   90.00
_cell.angle_gamma   90.00
#
_symmetry.space_group_name_H-M   'P 1'
#
loop_
_entity.id
_entity.type
_entity.pdbx_description
1 polymer ?
#
loop_
_entity_poly.entity_id
_entity_poly.type
_entity_poly.pdbx_seq_one_letter_code
_entity_poly.pdbx_strand_id
1 'polypeptide(L)'
;MSPQSNANGSDELRPEYDFSEGVRGKHYEAYRAGTNVVFLEPDIAEAFPDSASVNNALRLLMKLAKTKGLVGGRPNKALRPTSRQKRKAKSKRRSRAARG
;
A
#
# COMPACT_ATOMS: atom_id res chain seq x y z
N MET A 1 21.23 42.04 27.69
CA MET A 1 20.67 42.71 26.51
C MET A 1 19.25 42.21 26.27
N SER A 2 18.28 43.12 26.20
CA SER A 2 16.86 42.85 25.96
C SER A 2 16.62 42.36 24.51
N PRO A 3 15.56 41.57 24.24
CA PRO A 3 15.22 41.22 22.87
C PRO A 3 14.60 42.44 22.18
N GLN A 4 15.22 42.89 21.08
CA GLN A 4 14.68 43.95 20.25
C GLN A 4 13.46 43.42 19.48
N SER A 5 12.27 43.93 19.82
CA SER A 5 11.07 43.81 19.00
C SER A 5 11.27 44.65 17.73
N ASN A 6 11.50 43.99 16.59
CA ASN A 6 11.47 44.63 15.28
C ASN A 6 10.01 44.92 14.89
N ALA A 7 9.46 46.00 15.45
CA ALA A 7 8.23 46.62 14.98
C ALA A 7 8.57 47.54 13.79
N ASN A 8 8.80 46.96 12.62
CA ASN A 8 8.87 47.71 11.36
C ASN A 8 7.74 47.23 10.45
N GLY A 9 6.65 48.00 10.49
CA GLY A 9 5.42 47.79 9.73
C GLY A 9 5.59 48.15 8.25
N SER A 10 5.80 47.13 7.44
CA SER A 10 5.36 47.09 6.04
C SER A 10 5.19 45.62 5.63
N ASP A 11 4.30 44.94 6.34
CA ASP A 11 3.74 43.65 5.93
C ASP A 11 2.61 43.91 4.91
N GLU A 12 2.92 44.70 3.88
CA GLU A 12 1.93 45.14 2.90
C GLU A 12 1.80 44.06 1.84
N LEU A 13 0.84 43.17 2.07
CA LEU A 13 0.23 42.38 1.01
C LEU A 13 -0.03 43.30 -0.18
N ARG A 14 0.39 42.86 -1.37
CA ARG A 14 0.20 43.65 -2.58
C ARG A 14 -1.29 43.97 -2.77
N PRO A 15 -1.66 45.15 -3.32
CA PRO A 15 -3.06 45.54 -3.50
C PRO A 15 -3.89 44.55 -4.32
N GLU A 16 -3.25 43.74 -5.17
CA GLU A 16 -3.90 42.71 -5.98
C GLU A 16 -4.28 41.45 -5.17
N TYR A 17 -3.79 41.31 -3.93
CA TYR A 17 -4.07 40.16 -3.08
C TYR A 17 -5.24 40.43 -2.12
N ASP A 18 -6.41 39.89 -2.47
CA ASP A 18 -7.56 39.81 -1.58
C ASP A 18 -7.66 38.41 -0.94
N PHE A 19 -7.36 38.33 0.36
CA PHE A 19 -7.50 37.11 1.15
C PHE A 19 -8.75 37.12 2.06
N SER A 20 -9.69 38.05 1.86
CA SER A 20 -10.94 38.13 2.65
C SER A 20 -11.75 36.83 2.61
N GLU A 21 -11.72 36.12 1.47
CA GLU A 21 -12.36 34.82 1.24
C GLU A 21 -11.47 33.62 1.64
N GLY A 22 -10.38 33.85 2.36
CA GLY A 22 -9.41 32.84 2.76
C GLY A 22 -9.97 31.83 3.78
N VAL A 23 -10.18 30.58 3.36
CA VAL A 23 -10.60 29.49 4.26
C VAL A 23 -9.39 28.72 4.79
N ARG A 24 -9.17 28.75 6.11
CA ARG A 24 -8.13 27.96 6.78
C ARG A 24 -8.34 26.47 6.51
N GLY A 25 -7.31 25.80 6.00
CA GLY A 25 -7.35 24.36 5.75
C GLY A 25 -8.17 23.93 4.52
N LYS A 26 -8.50 24.82 3.58
CA LYS A 26 -9.25 24.50 2.35
C LYS A 26 -8.75 23.26 1.58
N HIS A 27 -7.44 23.00 1.64
CA HIS A 27 -6.80 21.87 0.97
C HIS A 27 -6.20 20.84 1.94
N TYR A 28 -6.47 20.98 3.24
CA TYR A 28 -5.89 20.14 4.29
C TYR A 28 -6.30 18.68 4.13
N GLU A 29 -7.57 18.42 3.82
CA GLU A 29 -8.07 17.06 3.62
C GLU A 29 -7.49 16.42 2.35
N ALA A 30 -7.39 17.17 1.25
CA ALA A 30 -6.76 16.70 0.01
C ALA A 30 -5.26 16.40 0.20
N TYR A 31 -4.57 17.22 0.98
CA TYR A 31 -3.17 16.98 1.36
C TYR A 31 -3.04 15.76 2.29
N ARG A 32 -3.91 15.64 3.31
CA ARG A 32 -3.93 14.50 4.24
C ARG A 32 -4.35 13.18 3.62
N ALA A 33 -5.16 13.23 2.57
CA ALA A 33 -5.48 12.06 1.75
C ALA A 33 -4.21 11.47 1.12
N GLY A 34 -3.13 12.24 1.07
CA GLY A 34 -1.78 11.77 0.79
C GLY A 34 -1.64 11.28 -0.64
N THR A 35 -1.11 12.12 -1.52
CA THR A 35 -0.44 11.58 -2.71
C THR A 35 0.89 10.98 -2.26
N ASN A 36 0.99 9.65 -2.27
CA ASN A 36 2.28 8.98 -2.14
C ASN A 36 3.11 9.31 -3.38
N VAL A 37 3.93 10.37 -3.30
CA VAL A 37 4.85 10.75 -4.36
C VAL A 37 6.04 9.79 -4.32
N VAL A 38 6.20 9.03 -5.40
CA VAL A 38 7.32 8.09 -5.57
C VAL A 38 8.19 8.62 -6.70
N PHE A 39 9.47 8.82 -6.41
CA PHE A 39 10.44 9.22 -7.43
C PHE A 39 10.80 8.00 -8.28
N LEU A 40 10.81 8.18 -9.60
CA LEU A 40 11.24 7.16 -10.54
C LEU A 40 12.71 7.41 -10.91
N GLU A 41 13.43 6.35 -11.23
CA GLU A 41 14.74 6.48 -11.84
C GLU A 41 14.63 7.16 -13.22
N PRO A 42 15.67 7.88 -13.69
CA PRO A 42 15.60 8.68 -14.91
C PRO A 42 15.24 7.87 -16.17
N ASP A 43 15.76 6.65 -16.28
CA ASP A 43 15.49 5.72 -17.37
C ASP A 43 14.02 5.26 -17.39
N ILE A 44 13.43 5.02 -16.22
CA ILE A 44 12.03 4.66 -16.09
C ILE A 44 11.14 5.86 -16.41
N ALA A 45 11.52 7.05 -15.96
CA ALA A 45 10.79 8.29 -16.27
C ALA A 45 10.82 8.61 -17.77
N GLU A 46 11.91 8.31 -18.48
CA GLU A 46 12.00 8.45 -19.93
C GLU A 46 11.05 7.48 -20.66
N ALA A 47 10.91 6.26 -20.15
CA ALA A 47 10.02 5.24 -20.73
C ALA A 47 8.52 5.52 -20.49
N PHE A 48 8.16 6.26 -19.43
CA PHE A 48 6.79 6.50 -19.03
C PHE A 48 6.49 8.02 -18.90
N PRO A 49 5.77 8.61 -19.87
CA PRO A 49 5.57 10.07 -19.92
C PRO A 49 4.65 10.62 -18.81
N ASP A 50 3.83 9.78 -18.18
CA ASP A 50 2.91 10.19 -17.12
C ASP A 50 2.61 9.09 -16.08
N SER A 51 2.03 9.50 -14.96
CA SER A 51 1.65 8.58 -13.88
C SER A 51 0.54 7.58 -14.25
N ALA A 52 -0.32 7.88 -15.23
CA ALA A 52 -1.37 6.97 -15.67
C ALA A 52 -0.77 5.75 -16.40
N SER A 53 0.24 5.99 -17.24
CA SER A 53 0.97 4.95 -17.98
C SER A 53 1.70 3.98 -17.04
N VAL A 54 2.41 4.50 -16.03
CA VAL A 54 3.07 3.70 -14.97
C VAL A 54 2.07 2.84 -14.22
N ASN A 55 1.00 3.46 -13.73
CA ASN A 55 -0.02 2.77 -12.94
C ASN A 55 -0.73 1.66 -13.73
N ASN A 56 -0.95 1.87 -15.03
CA ASN A 56 -1.53 0.84 -15.90
C ASN A 56 -0.59 -0.35 -16.08
N ALA A 57 0.71 -0.10 -16.31
CA ALA A 57 1.72 -1.16 -16.41
C ALA A 57 1.79 -1.99 -15.12
N LEU A 58 1.85 -1.33 -13.95
CA LEU A 58 1.90 -2.01 -12.66
C LEU A 58 0.63 -2.85 -12.40
N ARG A 59 -0.56 -2.34 -12.76
CA ARG A 59 -1.82 -3.11 -12.66
C ARG A 59 -1.82 -4.35 -13.56
N LEU A 60 -1.28 -4.25 -14.77
CA LEU A 60 -1.12 -5.41 -15.66
C LEU A 60 -0.19 -6.45 -15.04
N LEU A 61 0.94 -6.02 -14.47
CA LEU A 61 1.86 -6.89 -13.77
C LEU A 61 1.18 -7.60 -12.58
N MET A 62 0.39 -6.88 -11.79
CA MET A 62 -0.39 -7.49 -10.70
C MET A 62 -1.37 -8.54 -11.20
N LYS A 63 -2.04 -8.31 -12.33
CA LYS A 63 -2.95 -9.30 -12.95
C LYS A 63 -2.17 -10.55 -13.36
N LEU A 64 -1.03 -10.39 -14.04
CA LEU A 64 -0.16 -11.50 -14.44
C LEU A 64 0.40 -12.26 -13.25
N ALA A 65 0.77 -11.55 -12.18
CA ALA A 65 1.26 -12.17 -10.97
C ALA A 65 0.18 -13.01 -10.26
N LYS A 66 -1.07 -12.54 -10.26
CA LYS A 66 -2.22 -13.30 -9.74
C LYS A 66 -2.49 -14.56 -10.57
N THR A 67 -2.47 -14.47 -11.90
CA THR A 67 -2.71 -15.64 -12.77
C THR A 67 -1.60 -16.69 -12.67
N LYS A 68 -0.35 -16.25 -12.50
CA LYS A 68 0.81 -17.14 -12.36
C LYS A 68 1.09 -17.57 -10.91
N GLY A 69 0.28 -17.14 -9.95
CA GLY A 69 0.46 -17.47 -8.52
C GLY A 69 1.76 -16.95 -7.91
N LEU A 70 2.32 -15.86 -8.46
CA LEU A 70 3.57 -15.26 -8.03
C LEU A 70 3.38 -14.34 -6.80
N VAL A 71 2.18 -13.78 -6.64
CA VAL A 71 1.82 -12.91 -5.50
C VAL A 71 0.62 -13.53 -4.80
N GLY A 72 0.93 -14.39 -3.84
CA GLY A 72 -0.05 -15.16 -3.08
C GLY A 72 0.65 -16.40 -2.53
N GLY A 73 1.04 -16.34 -1.26
CA GLY A 73 1.72 -17.44 -0.57
C GLY A 73 1.03 -18.76 -0.87
N ARG A 74 1.79 -19.72 -1.42
CA ARG A 74 1.32 -21.09 -1.60
C ARG A 74 0.68 -21.53 -0.28
N PRO A 75 -0.60 -21.94 -0.24
CA PRO A 75 -1.14 -22.47 1.00
C PRO A 75 -0.28 -23.67 1.38
N ASN A 76 0.19 -23.68 2.63
CA ASN A 76 1.07 -24.69 3.23
C ASN A 76 0.43 -26.09 3.24
N LYS A 77 0.20 -26.67 2.05
CA LYS A 77 -0.36 -28.01 1.87
C LYS A 77 0.68 -29.09 2.18
N ALA A 78 1.96 -28.74 2.08
CA ALA A 78 3.11 -29.58 2.41
C ALA A 78 3.40 -29.72 3.92
N LEU A 79 2.80 -28.88 4.78
CA LEU A 79 3.00 -28.95 6.24
C LEU A 79 1.89 -29.71 6.98
N ARG A 80 1.02 -30.47 6.29
CA ARG A 80 0.05 -31.32 7.02
C ARG A 80 0.83 -32.44 7.70
N PRO A 81 0.91 -32.51 9.05
CA PRO A 81 1.57 -33.63 9.70
C PRO A 81 0.84 -34.91 9.30
N THR A 82 1.58 -35.86 8.74
CA THR A 82 1.10 -37.17 8.26
C THR A 82 0.55 -38.07 9.39
N SER A 83 0.50 -37.56 10.62
CA SER A 83 -0.03 -38.27 11.80
C SER A 83 -1.52 -38.58 11.72
N ARG A 84 -2.32 -37.81 10.96
CA ARG A 84 -3.78 -38.06 10.82
C ARG A 84 -4.09 -39.31 9.98
N GLN A 85 -3.21 -39.70 9.06
CA GLN A 85 -3.41 -40.86 8.19
C GLN A 85 -3.11 -42.18 8.95
N LYS A 86 -2.08 -42.19 9.81
CA LYS A 86 -1.78 -43.33 10.69
C LYS A 86 -2.89 -43.59 11.73
N ARG A 87 -3.54 -42.55 12.27
CA ARG A 87 -4.64 -42.70 13.25
C ARG A 87 -5.89 -43.37 12.66
N LYS A 88 -6.29 -43.04 11.42
CA LYS A 88 -7.41 -43.72 10.74
C LYS A 88 -7.11 -45.19 10.41
N ALA A 89 -5.88 -45.52 10.02
CA ALA A 89 -5.48 -46.91 9.75
C ALA A 89 -5.50 -47.80 11.01
N LYS A 90 -5.09 -47.27 12.18
CA LYS A 90 -5.12 -48.01 13.46
C LYS A 90 -6.56 -48.24 13.94
N SER A 91 -7.44 -47.25 13.79
CA SER A 91 -8.86 -47.38 14.12
C SER A 91 -9.56 -48.46 13.28
N LYS A 92 -9.29 -48.52 11.96
CA LYS A 92 -9.88 -49.51 11.05
C LYS A 92 -9.37 -50.95 11.27
N ARG A 93 -8.14 -51.12 11.79
CA ARG A 93 -7.62 -52.45 12.17
C ARG A 93 -8.23 -52.94 13.49
N ARG A 94 -8.48 -52.05 14.46
CA ARG A 94 -9.11 -52.43 15.75
C ARG A 94 -10.57 -52.83 15.61
N SER A 95 -11.33 -52.22 14.70
CA SER A 95 -12.73 -52.59 14.46
C SER A 95 -12.90 -53.92 13.70
N ARG A 96 -11.87 -54.39 12.99
CA ARG A 96 -11.88 -55.69 12.30
C ARG A 96 -11.51 -56.86 13.20
N ALA A 97 -10.71 -56.64 14.25
CA ALA A 97 -10.30 -57.69 15.18
C ALA A 97 -11.36 -58.04 16.24
N ALA A 98 -12.44 -57.25 16.35
CA ALA A 98 -13.54 -57.47 17.29
C ALA A 98 -14.79 -58.09 16.64
N ARG A 99 -14.68 -58.57 15.39
CA ARG A 99 -15.70 -59.35 14.67
C ARG A 99 -15.10 -60.70 14.30
N GLY A 100 -14.95 -61.55 15.29
CA GLY A 100 -14.47 -62.93 15.20
C GLY A 100 -14.98 -63.69 16.41
#